data_AF-A0A7J6XB40-F1
#
_entry.id   AF-A0A7J6XB40-F1
#
_cell.length_a   1.000
_cell.length_b   1.000
_cell.length_c   1.000
_cell.angle_alpha   90.00
_cell.angle_beta   90.00
_cell.angle_gamma   90.00
#
_symmetry.space_group_name_H-M   'P 1'
#
loop_
_entity.id
_entity.type
_entity.pdbx_description
1 polymer ?
#
loop_
_entity_poly.entity_id
_entity_poly.type
_entity_poly.pdbx_seq_one_letter_code
_entity_poly.pdbx_strand_id
1 'polypeptide(L)' 'MEVLFFSTPDTIDDYCKLGCASSVCNTISTLRNFEDADEEVANKALELCNNACSDFCTKGSNIALVTAS' A
#
# COMPACT_ATOMS: atom_id res chain seq x y z
N MET A 1 4.37 23.05 16.55
CA MET A 1 5.06 21.95 15.82
C MET A 1 4.58 22.05 14.38
N GLU A 2 5.27 22.85 13.58
CA GLU A 2 4.95 23.02 12.16
C GLU A 2 5.26 21.71 11.45
N VAL A 3 4.22 20.98 11.03
CA VAL A 3 4.35 19.85 10.11
C VAL A 3 4.52 20.43 8.70
N LEU A 4 5.74 20.92 8.43
CA LEU A 4 6.20 21.14 7.07
C LEU A 4 6.43 19.76 6.45
N PHE A 5 5.34 19.15 5.96
CA PHE A 5 5.38 17.98 5.08
C PHE A 5 6.06 18.42 3.77
N PHE A 6 7.39 18.44 3.78
CA PHE A 6 8.17 18.46 2.56
C PHE A 6 7.98 17.08 1.93
N SER A 7 6.96 16.95 1.09
CA SER A 7 6.67 15.73 0.35
C SER A 7 7.79 15.50 -0.66
N THR A 8 8.90 14.91 -0.21
CA THR A 8 9.89 14.38 -1.15
C THR A 8 9.21 13.26 -1.94
N PRO A 9 9.56 13.08 -3.22
CA PRO A 9 8.99 12.00 -4.04
C PRO A 9 9.11 10.62 -3.36
N ASP A 10 10.18 10.40 -2.59
CA ASP A 10 10.37 9.18 -1.80
C ASP A 10 9.30 9.01 -0.70
N THR A 11 8.94 10.09 0.00
CA THR A 11 7.89 10.05 1.04
C THR A 11 6.49 9.82 0.47
N ILE A 12 6.23 10.25 -0.76
CA ILE A 12 4.92 10.06 -1.43
C ILE A 12 4.74 8.58 -1.85
N ASP A 13 5.79 7.98 -2.41
CA ASP A 13 5.79 6.56 -2.80
C ASP A 13 5.63 5.65 -1.58
N ASP A 14 6.34 5.94 -0.48
CA ASP A 14 6.20 5.20 0.78
C ASP A 14 4.81 5.34 1.40
N TYR A 15 4.23 6.55 1.39
CA TYR A 15 2.87 6.76 1.88
C TYR A 15 1.83 6.05 1.01
N CYS A 16 2.03 6.05 -0.30
CA CYS A 16 1.18 5.31 -1.24
C CYS A 16 1.23 3.80 -0.97
N LYS A 17 2.44 3.23 -0.81
CA LYS A 17 2.62 1.80 -0.53
C LYS A 17 1.92 1.40 0.77
N LEU A 18 2.13 2.18 1.83
CA LEU A 18 1.50 1.97 3.13
C LEU A 18 -0.03 2.06 3.04
N GLY A 19 -0.55 3.09 2.35
CA GLY A 19 -1.98 3.27 2.16
C GLY A 19 -2.63 2.13 1.36
N CYS A 20 -2.01 1.71 0.26
CA CYS A 20 -2.47 0.59 -0.55
C CYS A 20 -2.48 -0.72 0.23
N ALA A 21 -1.37 -1.06 0.91
CA ALA A 21 -1.28 -2.28 1.71
C ALA A 21 -2.32 -2.31 2.83
N SER A 22 -2.50 -1.20 3.55
CA SER A 22 -3.49 -1.11 4.62
C SER A 22 -4.92 -1.20 4.12
N SER A 23 -5.23 -0.67 2.93
CA SER A 23 -6.60 -0.66 2.41
C SER A 23 -6.96 -1.93 1.64
N VAL A 24 -6.04 -2.47 0.85
CA VAL A 24 -6.30 -3.56 -0.11
C VAL A 24 -5.84 -4.90 0.46
N CYS A 25 -4.62 -4.96 1.00
CA CYS A 25 -4.00 -6.21 1.42
C CYS A 25 -4.45 -6.67 2.83
N ASN A 26 -5.04 -5.78 3.64
CA ASN A 26 -5.50 -6.10 5.00
C ASN A 26 -6.54 -7.24 5.06
N THR A 27 -7.36 -7.38 4.03
CA THR A 27 -8.33 -8.50 3.94
C THR A 27 -7.61 -9.86 3.88
N ILE A 28 -6.48 -9.94 3.18
CA ILE A 28 -5.67 -11.17 3.08
C ILE A 28 -5.04 -11.51 4.45
N SER A 29 -4.58 -10.49 5.18
CA SER A 29 -4.10 -10.66 6.56
C SER A 29 -5.20 -11.16 7.50
N THR A 30 -6.44 -10.72 7.29
CA THR A 30 -7.58 -11.21 8.08
C THR A 30 -7.90 -12.68 7.75
N LEU A 31 -7.82 -13.06 6.47
CA LEU A 31 -8.02 -14.45 6.02
C LEU A 31 -7.03 -15.44 6.67
N ARG A 32 -5.78 -15.05 6.92
CA ARG A 32 -4.79 -15.88 7.66
C ARG A 32 -5.23 -16.31 9.05
N ASN A 33 -6.14 -15.57 9.69
CA ASN A 33 -6.53 -15.81 11.08
C ASN A 33 -7.72 -16.79 11.21
N PHE A 34 -8.27 -17.30 10.09
CA PHE A 34 -9.34 -18.29 10.12
C PHE A 34 -8.76 -19.72 10.19
N GLU A 35 -9.42 -20.59 10.95
CA GLU A 35 -8.95 -21.97 11.23
C GLU A 35 -8.75 -22.84 9.97
N ASP A 36 -9.45 -22.55 8.88
CA ASP A 36 -9.38 -23.29 7.61
C ASP A 36 -8.46 -22.64 6.55
N ALA A 37 -7.73 -21.59 6.90
CA ALA A 37 -6.90 -20.86 5.94
C ALA A 37 -5.56 -21.56 5.71
N ASP A 38 -5.26 -21.83 4.44
CA ASP A 38 -3.93 -22.30 4.04
C ASP A 38 -2.91 -21.17 4.20
N GLU A 39 -2.04 -21.30 5.22
CA GLU A 39 -1.08 -20.26 5.58
C GLU A 39 -0.10 -19.94 4.44
N GLU A 40 0.30 -20.94 3.65
CA GLU A 40 1.22 -20.76 2.52
C GLU A 40 0.56 -19.92 1.42
N VAL A 41 -0.68 -20.26 1.06
CA VAL A 41 -1.48 -19.50 0.08
C VAL A 41 -1.69 -18.07 0.54
N ALA A 42 -2.00 -17.87 1.83
CA ALA A 42 -2.27 -16.54 2.36
C ALA A 42 -1.00 -15.67 2.45
N ASN A 43 0.15 -16.26 2.79
CA ASN A 43 1.46 -15.60 2.72
C ASN A 43 1.81 -15.17 1.29
N LYS A 44 1.62 -16.08 0.33
CA LYS A 44 1.87 -15.80 -1.08
C LYS A 44 0.94 -14.71 -1.62
N ALA A 45 -0.34 -14.73 -1.24
CA ALA A 45 -1.30 -13.69 -1.60
C ALA A 45 -0.90 -12.31 -1.02
N LEU A 46 -0.40 -12.28 0.22
CA LEU A 46 0.06 -11.05 0.86
C LEU A 46 1.30 -10.49 0.17
N GLU A 47 2.25 -11.35 -0.22
CA GLU A 47 3.44 -10.95 -0.99
C GLU A 47 3.05 -10.36 -2.36
N LEU A 48 2.19 -11.06 -3.10
CA LEU A 48 1.69 -10.58 -4.40
C LEU A 48 0.95 -9.24 -4.28
N CYS A 49 0.15 -9.07 -3.22
CA CYS A 49 -0.58 -7.84 -2.98
C CYS A 49 0.35 -6.66 -2.68
N ASN A 50 1.37 -6.85 -1.84
CA ASN A 50 2.37 -5.82 -1.55
C ASN A 50 3.19 -5.46 -2.80
N ASN A 51 3.57 -6.45 -3.61
CA ASN A 51 4.27 -6.21 -4.88
C ASN A 51 3.40 -5.40 -5.85
N ALA A 52 2.10 -5.71 -5.95
CA ALA A 52 1.16 -4.94 -6.76
C ALA A 52 1.01 -3.48 -6.25
N CYS A 53 0.95 -3.28 -4.93
CA CYS A 53 0.93 -1.93 -4.33
C CYS A 53 2.22 -1.16 -4.62
N SER A 54 3.39 -1.81 -4.53
CA SER A 54 4.66 -1.20 -4.89
C SER A 54 4.71 -0.82 -6.37
N ASP A 55 4.28 -1.70 -7.25
CA ASP A 55 4.16 -1.43 -8.69
C ASP A 55 3.21 -0.27 -8.97
N PHE A 56 2.07 -0.22 -8.28
CA PHE A 56 1.08 0.85 -8.44
C PHE A 56 1.63 2.22 -8.03
N CYS A 57 2.36 2.28 -6.92
CA CYS A 57 2.92 3.53 -6.39
C CYS A 57 4.14 4.01 -7.18
N THR A 58 4.92 3.09 -7.75
CA THR A 58 6.11 3.41 -8.56
C THR A 58 5.79 3.61 -10.05
N LYS A 59 4.78 2.92 -10.63
CA LYS A 59 4.33 3.14 -12.01
C LYS A 59 3.43 4.37 -12.09
N GLY A 60 4.07 5.53 -12.15
CA GLY A 60 3.46 6.75 -12.65
C GLY A 60 2.41 7.33 -11.72
N SER A 61 2.89 8.05 -10.71
CA SER A 61 2.16 9.15 -10.09
C SER A 61 1.84 10.22 -11.14
N ASN A 62 0.89 9.92 -12.03
CA ASN A 62 0.12 10.91 -12.78
C ASN A 62 -1.12 11.28 -11.96
N ILE A 63 -1.03 11.21 -10.63
CA ILE A 63 -1.99 11.89 -9.77
C ILE A 63 -1.73 13.36 -10.03
N ALA A 64 -2.53 13.95 -10.92
CA ALA A 64 -2.62 15.39 -11.04
C ALA A 64 -2.84 15.92 -9.63
N LEU A 65 -1.81 16.54 -9.06
CA LEU A 65 -1.86 17.17 -7.76
C LEU A 65 -2.99 18.19 -7.84
N VAL A 66 -4.14 17.85 -7.28
CA VAL A 66 -5.24 18.80 -7.11
C VAL A 66 -4.76 19.73 -6.01
N THR A 67 -3.94 20.71 -6.38
CA THR A 67 -3.68 21.86 -5.52
C THR A 67 -5.01 22.60 -5.44
N ALA A 68 -5.72 22.42 -4.33
CA ALA A 68 -6.84 23.28 -4.00
C ALA A 68 -6.27 24.70 -3.86
N SER A 69 -6.63 25.55 -4.82
CA SER A 69 -6.37 26.99 -4.84
C SER A 69 -7.16 27.73 -3.76
#